data_AF-A0AA41YPS3-F1
#
_entry.id   AF-A0AA41YPS3-F1
#
_cell.length_a   1.000
_cell.length_b   1.000
_cell.length_c   1.000
_cell.angle_alpha   90.00
_cell.angle_beta   90.00
_cell.angle_gamma   90.00
#
_symmetry.space_group_name_H-M   'P 1'
#
loop_
_entity.id
_entity.type
_entity.pdbx_description
1 polymer ?
#
loop_
_entity_poly.entity_id
_entity_poly.type
_entity_poly.pdbx_seq_one_letter_code
_entity_poly.pdbx_strand_id
1 'polypeptide(L)' 'SSFAAGIAAERQAIGAAVTQPWSNGQTEGQITKLKLIKRQMYGRAKLDLLRARLCTA' A
#
# COMPACT_ATOMS: atom_id res chain seq x y z
N SER A 1 -15.02 5.20 -20.36
CA SER A 1 -15.07 4.75 -18.95
C SER A 1 -13.66 4.40 -18.48
N SER A 2 -13.00 5.28 -17.73
CA SER A 2 -11.61 5.10 -17.27
C SER A 2 -11.43 3.88 -16.36
N PHE A 3 -12.44 3.56 -15.55
CA PHE A 3 -12.44 2.39 -14.69
C PHE A 3 -12.32 1.08 -15.48
N ALA A 4 -13.14 0.87 -16.51
CA ALA A 4 -13.10 -0.34 -17.33
C ALA A 4 -11.77 -0.49 -18.08
N ALA A 5 -11.19 0.62 -18.55
CA ALA A 5 -9.86 0.63 -19.15
C ALA A 5 -8.76 0.25 -18.15
N GLY A 6 -8.84 0.73 -16.90
CA GLY A 6 -7.92 0.36 -15.83
C GLY A 6 -7.96 -1.14 -15.49
N ILE A 7 -9.17 -1.71 -15.36
CA ILE A 7 -9.34 -3.15 -15.12
C ILE A 7 -8.80 -3.98 -16.30
N ALA A 8 -9.03 -3.54 -17.53
CA ALA A 8 -8.49 -4.21 -18.71
C ALA A 8 -6.95 -4.19 -18.72
N ALA A 9 -6.34 -3.08 -18.33
CA ALA A 9 -4.88 -2.94 -18.24
C ALA A 9 -4.27 -3.84 -17.13
N GLU A 10 -4.98 -4.06 -16.02
CA GLU A 10 -4.49 -4.86 -14.89
C GLU A 10 -4.94 -6.33 -14.90
N ARG A 11 -5.49 -6.82 -16.02
CA ARG A 11 -6.05 -8.18 -16.13
C ARG A 11 -5.10 -9.29 -15.65
N GLN A 12 -3.80 -9.16 -15.92
CA GLN A 12 -2.80 -10.15 -15.48
C GLN A 12 -2.62 -10.15 -13.95
N ALA A 13 -2.54 -8.96 -13.34
CA ALA A 13 -2.40 -8.83 -11.90
C ALA A 13 -3.63 -9.38 -11.16
N ILE A 14 -4.83 -9.13 -11.69
CA ILE A 14 -6.09 -9.68 -11.16
C ILE A 14 -6.11 -11.20 -11.29
N GLY A 15 -5.70 -11.75 -12.44
CA GLY A 15 -5.60 -13.20 -12.63
C GLY A 15 -4.65 -13.85 -11.63
N ALA A 16 -3.49 -13.24 -11.38
CA ALA A 16 -2.55 -13.69 -10.36
C ALA A 16 -3.13 -13.60 -8.95
N ALA A 17 -3.83 -12.53 -8.61
CA ALA A 17 -4.45 -12.33 -7.29
C ALA A 17 -5.50 -13.40 -6.95
N VAL A 18 -6.19 -13.97 -7.95
CA VAL A 18 -7.18 -15.04 -7.76
C VAL A 18 -6.55 -16.43 -7.77
N THR A 19 -5.50 -16.63 -8.58
CA THR A 19 -4.91 -17.95 -8.83
C THR A 19 -3.81 -18.30 -7.82
N GLN A 20 -3.07 -17.30 -7.36
CA GLN A 20 -1.94 -17.49 -6.45
C GLN A 20 -2.42 -17.58 -5.00
N PRO A 21 -1.78 -18.40 -4.15
CA PRO A 21 -2.10 -18.47 -2.73
C PRO A 21 -1.61 -17.25 -1.94
N TRP A 22 -0.81 -16.38 -2.56
CA TRP A 22 -0.17 -15.24 -1.93
C TRP A 22 -1.10 -14.01 -1.93
N SER A 23 -1.18 -13.33 -0.79
CA SER A 23 -1.95 -12.10 -0.64
C SER A 23 -1.05 -10.87 -0.52
N ASN A 24 -1.39 -9.80 -1.24
CA ASN A 24 -0.76 -8.49 -1.08
C ASN A 24 -1.24 -7.74 0.18
N GLY A 25 -2.19 -8.29 0.95
CA GLY A 25 -2.79 -7.63 2.10
C GLY A 25 -1.79 -7.21 3.18
N GLN A 26 -0.73 -7.98 3.41
CA GLN A 26 0.31 -7.60 4.37
C GLN A 26 1.07 -6.34 3.91
N THR A 27 1.43 -6.29 2.62
CA THR A 27 2.09 -5.14 1.99
C THR A 27 1.19 -3.90 2.04
N GLU A 28 -0.08 -4.06 1.67
CA GLU A 28 -1.08 -2.99 1.68
C GLU A 28 -1.34 -2.47 3.10
N GLY A 29 -1.37 -3.35 4.11
CA GLY A 29 -1.50 -2.99 5.51
C GLY A 29 -0.33 -2.13 5.99
N GLN A 30 0.91 -2.51 5.66
CA GLN A 30 2.10 -1.72 5.98
C GLN A 30 2.08 -0.35 5.29
N ILE A 31 1.69 -0.30 4.02
CA ILE A 31 1.53 0.95 3.26
C ILE A 31 0.46 1.84 3.90
N THR A 32 -0.65 1.26 4.35
CA THR A 32 -1.75 1.97 5.00
C THR A 32 -1.29 2.58 6.34
N LYS A 33 -0.57 1.81 7.17
CA LYS A 33 0.04 2.30 8.41
C LYS A 33 1.00 3.47 8.15
N LEU A 34 1.87 3.34 7.14
CA LEU A 34 2.80 4.38 6.73
C LEU A 34 2.07 5.67 6.29
N LYS A 35 1.05 5.54 5.43
CA LYS A 35 0.23 6.67 4.96
C LYS A 35 -0.49 7.36 6.12
N LEU A 36 -1.01 6.58 7.07
CA LEU A 36 -1.69 7.10 8.25
C LEU A 36 -0.75 7.96 9.11
N ILE A 37 0.45 7.47 9.42
CA ILE A 37 1.45 8.22 10.21
C ILE A 37 1.85 9.50 9.49
N LYS A 38 2.13 9.44 8.19
CA LYS A 38 2.44 10.65 7.39
C LYS A 38 1.31 11.68 7.45
N ARG A 39 0.04 11.24 7.39
CA ARG A 39 -1.14 12.11 7.46
C ARG A 39 -1.32 12.73 8.85
N GLN A 40 -1.15 11.95 9.92
CA GLN A 40 -1.18 12.46 11.31
C GLN A 40 -0.10 13.52 11.56
N MET A 41 1.01 13.45 10.82
CA MET A 41 2.12 14.39 10.93
C MET A 41 2.06 15.53 9.90
N TYR A 42 0.92 15.72 9.22
CA TYR A 42 0.69 16.78 8.23
C TYR A 42 1.79 16.83 7.15
N GLY A 43 2.29 15.67 6.73
CA GLY A 43 3.35 15.55 5.71
C GLY A 43 4.76 15.91 6.19
N ARG A 44 4.97 16.27 7.46
CA ARG A 44 6.28 16.68 8.01
C ARG A 44 7.14 15.50 8.47
N ALA A 45 6.67 14.28 8.31
CA ALA A 45 7.38 13.07 8.68
C ALA A 45 8.45 12.72 7.63
N LYS A 46 9.67 13.24 7.81
CA LYS A 46 10.87 12.80 7.08
C LYS A 46 11.19 11.33 7.42
N LEU A 47 12.06 10.69 6.64
CA LEU A 47 12.36 9.25 6.77
C LEU A 47 12.80 8.85 8.18
N ASP A 48 13.60 9.67 8.85
CA ASP A 48 14.10 9.36 10.21
C ASP A 48 12.96 9.33 11.23
N LEU A 49 12.02 10.27 11.14
CA LEU A 49 10.82 10.31 11.97
C LEU A 49 9.86 9.15 11.70
N LEU A 50 9.75 8.72 10.44
CA LEU A 50 8.94 7.56 10.07
C LEU A 50 9.54 6.27 10.59
N ARG A 51 10.86 6.09 10.47
CA ARG A 51 11.58 4.94 11.03
C ARG A 51 11.42 4.89 12.56
N ALA A 52 11.59 6.02 13.22
CA ALA A 52 11.43 6.14 14.67
C ALA A 52 10.01 5.86 15.19
N ARG A 53 8.98 5.79 14.32
CA ARG A 53 7.60 5.43 14.70
C ARG A 53 7.14 4.08 14.17
N LEU A 54 7.77 3.56 13.13
CA LEU A 54 7.40 2.30 12.49
C LEU A 54 8.25 1.12 12.97
N CYS A 55 9.53 1.36 13.29
CA CYS A 55 10.52 0.32 13.60
C CYS A 55 10.88 0.23 15.09
N THR A 56 10.34 1.12 15.93
CA THR A 56 10.62 1.18 17.38
C THR A 56 9.61 0.39 18.21
N ALA A 57 9.07 -0.70 17.65
CA ALA A 57 8.26 -1.68 18.39
C ALA A 57 9.11 -2.90 18.73
#